data_AF-V9WF88-F1
#
_entry.id   AF-V9WF88-F1
#
_cell.length_a   1.000
_cell.length_b   1.000
_cell.length_c   1.000
_cell.angle_alpha   90.00
_cell.angle_beta   90.00
_cell.angle_gamma   90.00
#
_symmetry.space_group_name_H-M   'P 1'
#
loop_
_entity.id
_entity.type
_entity.pdbx_description
1 polymer ?
#
loop_
_entity_poly.entity_id
_entity_poly.type
_entity_poly.pdbx_seq_one_letter_code
_entity_poly.pdbx_strand_id
1 'polypeptide(L)' 'MKRMNPSSKSGLTAKELSYITDSMKNEELLTKLYVQGAVESTKPELKQVMDRHARERLKQVEQLNGLFSTFGAQSPSNQ' A
#
# COMPACT_ATOMS: atom_id res chain seq x y z
N MET A 1 32.57 -27.41 1.40
CA MET A 1 32.09 -26.19 0.70
C MET A 1 30.76 -25.76 1.29
N LYS A 2 30.74 -24.70 2.10
CA LYS A 2 29.52 -24.15 2.73
C LYS A 2 28.88 -23.19 1.72
N ARG A 3 27.68 -23.51 1.23
CA ARG A 3 26.92 -22.60 0.37
C ARG A 3 26.54 -21.37 1.18
N MET A 4 27.12 -20.24 0.83
CA MET A 4 26.74 -18.93 1.33
C MET A 4 25.35 -18.62 0.77
N ASN A 5 24.37 -18.41 1.66
CA ASN A 5 23.00 -18.06 1.29
C ASN A 5 22.89 -16.52 1.36
N PRO A 6 22.90 -15.78 0.23
CA PRO A 6 22.72 -14.33 0.25
C PRO A 6 21.21 -14.04 0.26
N SER A 7 20.53 -14.45 1.32
CA SER A 7 19.24 -13.87 1.69
C SER A 7 19.47 -13.04 2.94
N SER A 8 20.41 -12.10 2.81
CA SER A 8 20.57 -11.02 3.77
C SER A 8 19.22 -10.33 3.86
N LYS A 9 18.57 -10.47 5.01
CA LYS A 9 17.42 -9.67 5.43
C LYS A 9 17.86 -8.21 5.56
N SER A 10 18.22 -7.57 4.46
CA SER A 10 18.41 -6.13 4.44
C SER A 10 17.02 -5.52 4.50
N GLY A 11 16.71 -4.83 5.60
CA GLY A 11 15.50 -4.04 5.71
C GLY A 11 15.36 -3.05 4.55
N LEU A 12 14.16 -2.52 4.35
CA LEU A 12 13.93 -1.54 3.30
C LEU A 12 14.78 -0.29 3.54
N THR A 13 15.28 0.28 2.44
CA THR A 13 15.96 1.57 2.45
C THR A 13 14.98 2.70 2.78
N ALA A 14 15.50 3.85 3.24
CA ALA A 14 14.67 5.03 3.50
C ALA A 14 13.87 5.49 2.26
N LYS A 15 14.44 5.33 1.05
CA LYS A 15 13.74 5.65 -0.21
C LYS A 15 12.56 4.72 -0.46
N GLU A 16 12.74 3.42 -0.23
CA GLU A 16 11.66 2.43 -0.37
C GLU A 16 10.55 2.64 0.67
N LEU A 17 10.91 2.97 1.92
CA LEU A 17 9.92 3.33 2.94
C LEU A 17 9.13 4.61 2.59
N SER A 18 9.81 5.63 2.05
CA SER A 18 9.15 6.85 1.56
C SER A 18 8.18 6.52 0.43
N TYR A 19 8.62 5.69 -0.53
CA TYR A 19 7.77 5.26 -1.64
C TYR A 19 6.52 4.49 -1.18
N ILE A 20 6.67 3.60 -0.18
CA ILE A 20 5.53 2.90 0.42
C ILE A 20 4.58 3.90 1.07
N THR A 21 5.10 4.89 1.80
CA THR A 21 4.27 5.92 2.45
C THR A 21 3.50 6.75 1.44
N ASP A 22 4.13 7.16 0.34
CA ASP A 22 3.46 7.92 -0.72
C ASP A 22 2.45 7.06 -1.48
N SER A 23 2.75 5.77 -1.69
CA SER A 23 1.81 4.82 -2.27
C SER A 23 0.56 4.67 -1.40
N MET A 24 0.71 4.56 -0.07
CA MET A 24 -0.45 4.49 0.84
C MET A 24 -1.35 5.73 0.73
N LYS A 25 -0.76 6.94 0.70
CA LYS A 25 -1.54 8.18 0.52
C LYS A 25 -2.30 8.20 -0.82
N ASN A 26 -1.69 7.68 -1.88
CA ASN A 26 -2.33 7.57 -3.19
C ASN A 26 -3.52 6.61 -3.14
N GLU A 27 -3.36 5.44 -2.52
CA GLU A 27 -4.44 4.46 -2.38
C GLU A 27 -5.60 4.99 -1.52
N GLU A 28 -5.32 5.75 -0.45
CA GLU A 28 -6.32 6.44 0.36
C GLU A 28 -7.08 7.51 -0.45
N LEU A 29 -6.37 8.30 -1.26
CA LEU A 29 -6.99 9.29 -2.14
C LEU A 29 -7.89 8.61 -3.18
N LEU A 30 -7.39 7.57 -3.85
CA LEU A 30 -8.18 6.81 -4.82
C LEU A 30 -9.43 6.21 -4.17
N THR A 31 -9.33 5.67 -2.96
CA THR A 31 -10.48 5.18 -2.19
C THR A 31 -11.55 6.26 -2.05
N LYS A 32 -11.16 7.48 -1.63
CA LYS A 32 -12.09 8.60 -1.46
C LYS A 32 -12.75 8.99 -2.78
N LEU A 33 -11.99 9.02 -3.88
CA LEU A 33 -12.52 9.33 -5.21
C LEU A 33 -13.50 8.26 -5.70
N TYR A 34 -13.21 6.97 -5.48
CA TYR A 34 -14.13 5.88 -5.82
C TYR A 34 -15.43 5.95 -5.00
N VAL A 35 -15.34 6.21 -3.69
CA VAL A 35 -16.52 6.39 -2.83
C VAL A 35 -17.34 7.59 -3.29
N GLN A 36 -16.72 8.72 -3.57
CA GLN A 36 -17.42 9.91 -4.07
C GLN A 36 -18.10 9.62 -5.42
N GLY A 37 -17.37 9.02 -6.37
CA GLY A 37 -17.92 8.63 -7.67
C GLY A 37 -19.08 7.64 -7.56
N ALA A 38 -19.05 6.73 -6.58
CA ALA A 38 -20.15 5.81 -6.30
C ALA A 38 -21.40 6.53 -5.79
N VAL A 39 -21.22 7.56 -4.95
CA VAL A 39 -22.31 8.40 -4.41
C VAL A 39 -22.93 9.27 -5.50
N GLU A 40 -22.11 9.86 -6.36
CA GLU A 40 -22.55 10.75 -7.45
C GLU A 40 -23.12 9.99 -8.66
N SER A 41 -22.87 8.68 -8.75
CA SER A 41 -23.32 7.88 -9.89
C SER A 41 -24.82 7.62 -9.86
N THR A 42 -25.46 7.90 -10.99
CA THR A 42 -26.88 7.56 -11.23
C THR A 42 -27.06 6.16 -11.84
N LYS A 43 -25.96 5.50 -12.28
CA LYS A 43 -26.00 4.17 -12.89
C LYS A 43 -25.63 3.09 -11.86
N PRO A 44 -26.54 2.14 -11.54
CA PRO A 44 -26.29 1.12 -10.53
C PRO A 44 -25.03 0.27 -10.80
N GLU A 45 -24.76 -0.06 -12.06
CA GLU A 45 -23.60 -0.87 -12.46
C GLU A 45 -22.30 -0.11 -12.21
N LEU A 46 -22.29 1.20 -12.47
CA LEU A 46 -21.13 2.05 -12.23
C LEU A 46 -20.88 2.19 -10.73
N LYS A 47 -21.92 2.35 -9.92
CA LYS A 47 -21.81 2.34 -8.45
C LYS A 47 -21.16 1.05 -7.95
N GLN A 48 -21.61 -0.12 -8.42
CA GLN A 48 -21.03 -1.40 -8.02
C GLN A 48 -19.54 -1.54 -8.39
N VAL A 49 -19.17 -1.04 -9.57
CA VAL A 49 -17.77 -1.02 -10.03
C VAL A 49 -16.92 -0.11 -9.14
N MET A 50 -17.39 1.10 -8.86
CA MET A 50 -16.67 2.05 -7.99
C MET A 50 -16.54 1.51 -6.56
N ASP A 51 -17.62 0.94 -5.99
CA ASP A 51 -17.60 0.31 -4.67
C ASP A 51 -16.60 -0.86 -4.60
N ARG A 52 -16.51 -1.66 -5.67
CA ARG A 52 -15.52 -2.74 -5.75
C ARG A 52 -14.10 -2.18 -5.74
N HIS A 53 -13.81 -1.16 -6.54
CA HIS A 53 -12.49 -0.56 -6.57
C HIS A 53 -12.13 0.12 -5.25
N ALA A 54 -13.06 0.81 -4.58
CA ALA A 54 -12.81 1.37 -3.25
C ALA A 54 -12.33 0.30 -2.25
N ARG A 55 -12.97 -0.88 -2.24
CA ARG A 55 -12.56 -2.01 -1.40
C ARG A 55 -11.18 -2.57 -1.78
N GLU A 56 -10.87 -2.63 -3.08
CA GLU A 56 -9.55 -3.07 -3.55
C GLU A 56 -8.43 -2.13 -3.11
N ARG A 57 -8.63 -0.81 -3.21
CA ARG A 57 -7.65 0.20 -2.76
C ARG A 57 -7.42 0.10 -1.25
N LEU A 58 -8.48 -0.08 -0.45
CA LEU A 58 -8.36 -0.30 1.01
C LEU A 58 -7.51 -1.54 1.35
N LYS A 59 -7.74 -2.66 0.65
CA LYS A 59 -6.92 -3.86 0.83
C LYS A 59 -5.45 -3.62 0.47
N GLN A 60 -5.16 -2.78 -0.51
CA GLN A 60 -3.79 -2.40 -0.87
C GLN A 60 -3.14 -1.54 0.22
N VAL A 61 -3.87 -0.61 0.84
CA VAL A 61 -3.40 0.14 2.02
C VAL A 61 -3.01 -0.82 3.16
N GLU A 62 -3.83 -1.81 3.45
CA GLU A 62 -3.54 -2.82 4.49
C GLU A 62 -2.25 -3.61 4.18
N GLN A 63 -2.05 -4.00 2.92
CA GLN A 63 -0.85 -4.71 2.49
C GLN A 63 0.40 -3.84 2.62
N LEU A 64 0.33 -2.58 2.18
CA LEU A 64 1.43 -1.62 2.28
C LEU A 64 1.76 -1.31 3.74
N ASN A 65 0.76 -1.16 4.61
CA ASN A 65 0.96 -1.02 6.05
C ASN A 65 1.63 -2.24 6.67
N GLY A 66 1.27 -3.46 6.23
CA GLY A 66 1.93 -4.69 6.66
C GLY A 66 3.41 -4.73 6.29
N LEU A 67 3.75 -4.31 5.06
CA LEU A 67 5.14 -4.17 4.60
C LEU A 67 5.89 -3.10 5.40
N PHE A 68 5.29 -1.93 5.57
CA PHE A 68 5.88 -0.83 6.33
C PHE A 68 6.14 -1.23 7.79
N SER A 69 5.21 -1.92 8.44
CA SER A 69 5.38 -2.39 9.82
C SER A 69 6.46 -3.46 9.93
N THR A 70 6.52 -4.37 8.96
CA THR A 70 7.51 -5.47 8.95
C THR A 70 8.92 -4.94 8.76
N PHE A 71 9.13 -4.02 7.83
CA PHE A 71 10.46 -3.58 7.42
C PHE A 71 10.87 -2.21 7.98
N GLY A 72 9.92 -1.32 8.29
CA GLY A 72 10.18 -0.03 8.92
C GLY A 72 10.66 -0.16 10.36
N ALA A 73 10.23 -1.20 11.08
CA ALA A 73 10.78 -1.56 12.39
C ALA A 73 12.22 -2.14 12.31
N GLN A 74 12.67 -2.54 11.12
CA GLN A 74 14.00 -3.12 10.87
C GLN A 74 14.96 -2.13 10.19
N SER A 75 14.52 -0.92 9.86
CA SER A 75 15.41 0.08 9.27
C SER A 75 16.39 0.57 10.33
N PRO A 76 17.70 0.45 10.08
CA PRO A 76 18.71 0.91 11.03
C PRO A 76 18.53 2.42 11.19
N SER A 77 18.35 2.86 12.44
CA SER A 77 18.48 4.27 12.79
C SER A 77 19.86 4.71 12.30
N ASN A 78 19.90 5.67 11.36
CA ASN A 78 21.14 6.22 10.83
C ASN A 78 22.12 6.53 11.98
N GLN A 79 23.24 5.82 12.01
CA GLN A 79 24.49 6.32 12.59
C GLN A 79 25.14 7.29 11.60
#